data_AF-A0A3P7M9A8-F1
#
_entry.id   AF-A0A3P7M9A8-F1
#
_cell.length_a   1.000
_cell.length_b   1.000
_cell.length_c   1.000
_cell.angle_alpha   90.00
_cell.angle_beta   90.00
_cell.angle_gamma   90.00
#
_symmetry.space_group_name_H-M   'P 1'
#
loop_
_entity.id
_entity.type
_entity.pdbx_description
1 polymer ?
#
loop_
_entity_poly.entity_id
_entity_poly.type
_entity_poly.pdbx_seq_one_letter_code
_entity_poly.pdbx_strand_id
1 'polypeptide(L)'
;MIVMDTILFRFKNVRSSSAWSQNLSSPANVDTADGQSPTTIPQLVGVFSVLDDSVQKAVERLLAWLDSDASKLELFSQELHKLEDRWKAYTTDRDAFRSWLCDRSAIGRLLRDAEPASASAVEADTAAIEVYLEEIRERGDRLQTLLRTFDNLTAHSPGAVDQVLRQLEHDYFSISTRLELRLRCRDKKWSPNAAWA
;
A
#
# COMPACT_ATOMS: atom_id res chain seq x y z
N MET A 1 10.35 -16.59 18.40
CA MET A 1 10.29 -18.04 18.66
C MET A 1 8.84 -18.38 18.94
N ILE A 2 8.25 -19.27 18.13
CA ILE A 2 6.86 -19.78 18.20
C ILE A 2 5.83 -18.66 17.85
N VAL A 3 5.47 -18.36 16.60
CA VAL A 3 4.46 -19.04 15.75
C VAL A 3 4.78 -18.75 14.27
N MET A 4 5.91 -19.27 13.78
CA MET A 4 6.27 -19.28 12.35
C MET A 4 6.70 -20.69 11.91
N ASP A 5 6.23 -21.72 12.64
CA ASP A 5 6.51 -23.13 12.37
C ASP A 5 5.29 -23.94 11.92
N THR A 6 4.08 -23.37 11.97
CA THR A 6 2.85 -24.16 11.69
C THR A 6 2.42 -24.16 10.22
N ILE A 7 2.95 -23.25 9.39
CA ILE A 7 2.61 -23.18 7.95
C ILE A 7 3.72 -23.79 7.07
N LEU A 8 4.94 -23.97 7.60
CA LEU A 8 6.05 -24.58 6.86
C LEU A 8 6.19 -26.11 7.04
N PHE A 9 5.42 -26.74 7.94
CA PHE A 9 5.59 -28.15 8.29
C PHE A 9 4.76 -29.14 7.43
N ARG A 10 3.91 -28.67 6.50
CA ARG A 10 3.12 -29.55 5.62
C ARG A 10 3.62 -29.70 4.18
N PHE A 11 4.79 -29.16 3.85
CA PHE A 11 5.38 -29.27 2.49
C PHE A 11 6.76 -29.94 2.43
N LYS A 12 7.24 -30.56 3.51
CA LYS A 12 8.58 -31.17 3.58
C LYS A 12 8.65 -32.68 3.36
N ASN A 13 7.62 -33.30 2.77
CA ASN A 13 7.65 -34.74 2.47
C ASN A 13 7.36 -35.11 1.01
N VAL A 14 7.67 -34.21 0.07
CA VAL A 14 7.77 -34.58 -1.36
C VAL A 14 9.18 -34.26 -1.84
N ARG A 15 10.15 -35.08 -1.43
CA ARG A 15 11.45 -35.15 -2.10
C ARG A 15 11.69 -36.58 -2.52
N SER A 16 11.47 -36.84 -3.80
CA SER A 16 12.24 -37.74 -4.69
C SER A 16 11.34 -38.38 -5.73
N SER A 17 11.19 -37.72 -6.88
CA SER A 17 11.34 -38.37 -8.19
C SER A 17 11.26 -37.32 -9.31
N SER A 18 12.24 -36.40 -9.36
CA SER A 18 12.44 -35.54 -10.53
C SER A 18 13.33 -36.29 -11.53
N ALA A 19 12.74 -37.25 -12.24
CA ALA A 19 13.38 -37.99 -13.34
C ALA A 19 12.80 -37.64 -14.72
N TRP A 20 12.05 -36.54 -14.84
CA TRP A 20 11.34 -36.18 -16.07
C TRP A 20 11.70 -34.76 -16.51
N SER A 21 12.96 -34.54 -16.91
CA SER A 21 13.37 -33.31 -17.63
C SER A 21 14.65 -33.54 -18.46
N GLN A 22 14.75 -34.70 -19.10
CA GLN A 22 15.75 -34.96 -20.13
C GLN A 22 15.05 -35.45 -21.38
N ASN A 23 14.48 -34.53 -22.15
CA ASN A 23 14.25 -34.62 -23.60
C ASN A 23 13.39 -33.44 -24.04
N LEU A 24 14.02 -32.27 -24.17
CA LEU A 24 13.49 -31.19 -24.99
C LEU A 24 14.53 -30.90 -26.06
N SER A 25 14.46 -31.68 -27.15
CA SER A 25 15.03 -31.27 -28.43
C SER A 25 13.97 -30.43 -29.15
N SER A 26 14.31 -29.19 -29.48
CA SER A 26 13.50 -28.34 -30.36
C SER A 26 13.28 -29.02 -31.72
N PRO A 27 12.19 -28.66 -32.43
CA PRO A 27 12.42 -27.74 -33.54
C PRO A 27 11.35 -26.66 -33.72
N ALA A 28 11.74 -25.68 -34.53
CA ALA A 28 11.03 -24.48 -34.92
C ALA A 28 9.87 -24.74 -35.91
N ASN A 29 8.95 -23.77 -35.91
CA ASN A 29 8.12 -23.30 -37.02
C ASN A 29 7.12 -24.29 -37.66
N VAL A 30 5.82 -23.97 -37.59
CA VAL A 30 4.91 -23.78 -38.74
C VAL A 30 3.50 -23.43 -38.23
N ASP A 31 2.92 -22.47 -38.94
CA ASP A 31 1.60 -21.87 -38.85
C ASP A 31 0.38 -22.79 -38.71
N THR A 32 -0.74 -22.10 -38.52
CA THR A 32 -2.13 -22.41 -38.93
C THR A 32 -3.09 -22.98 -37.87
N ALA A 33 -3.95 -22.05 -37.43
CA ALA A 33 -5.40 -22.16 -37.28
C ALA A 33 -5.99 -22.95 -36.11
N ASP A 34 -7.07 -22.34 -35.64
CA ASP A 34 -8.11 -22.77 -34.71
C ASP A 34 -7.81 -22.72 -33.22
N GLY A 35 -8.48 -21.75 -32.59
CA GLY A 35 -8.60 -21.58 -31.15
C GLY A 35 -9.13 -22.84 -30.51
N GLN A 36 -8.20 -23.62 -29.98
CA GLN A 36 -8.49 -24.77 -29.16
C GLN A 36 -9.13 -24.26 -27.86
N SER A 37 -10.41 -24.57 -27.74
CA SER A 37 -11.26 -24.28 -26.58
C SER A 37 -10.58 -24.67 -25.27
N PRO A 38 -10.95 -24.03 -24.13
CA PRO A 38 -10.38 -24.38 -22.84
C PRO A 38 -10.53 -25.89 -22.67
N THR A 39 -9.43 -26.54 -22.32
CA THR A 39 -9.36 -27.98 -22.11
C THR A 39 -10.25 -28.31 -20.92
N THR A 40 -11.55 -28.39 -21.17
CA THR A 40 -12.49 -29.03 -20.28
C THR A 40 -11.98 -30.45 -20.14
N ILE A 41 -12.22 -31.08 -18.99
CA ILE A 41 -11.76 -32.43 -18.69
C ILE A 41 -12.90 -33.42 -18.98
N PRO A 42 -13.32 -33.71 -20.24
CA PRO A 42 -14.24 -34.82 -20.50
C PRO A 42 -13.51 -36.13 -20.85
N GLN A 43 -12.17 -36.14 -20.93
CA GLN A 43 -11.44 -37.31 -21.43
C GLN A 43 -11.09 -38.36 -20.35
N LEU A 44 -11.21 -38.02 -19.07
CA LEU A 44 -10.95 -38.97 -17.98
C LEU A 44 -12.16 -39.87 -17.66
N VAL A 45 -13.38 -39.46 -18.00
CA VAL A 45 -14.61 -40.20 -17.67
C VAL A 45 -14.67 -41.57 -18.38
N GLY A 46 -14.14 -41.68 -19.60
CA GLY A 46 -14.14 -42.94 -20.35
C GLY A 46 -13.13 -43.98 -19.85
N VAL A 47 -12.00 -43.55 -19.29
CA VAL A 47 -10.90 -44.42 -18.86
C VAL A 47 -11.25 -45.15 -17.54
N PHE A 48 -12.17 -44.60 -16.77
CA PHE A 48 -12.54 -45.12 -15.45
C PHE A 48 -13.76 -46.05 -15.45
N SER A 49 -14.35 -46.32 -16.61
CA SER A 49 -15.41 -47.32 -16.78
C SER A 49 -14.96 -48.77 -16.50
N VAL A 50 -13.65 -49.00 -16.40
CA VAL A 50 -13.00 -50.30 -16.08
C VAL A 50 -12.64 -50.41 -14.59
N LEU A 51 -12.81 -49.34 -13.82
CA LEU A 51 -12.44 -49.30 -12.41
C LEU A 51 -13.59 -49.73 -11.50
N ASP A 52 -13.23 -50.46 -10.45
CA ASP A 52 -14.12 -50.82 -9.35
C ASP A 52 -14.82 -49.55 -8.80
N ASP A 53 -16.11 -49.65 -8.42
CA ASP A 53 -16.94 -48.53 -7.94
C ASP A 53 -16.26 -47.73 -6.82
N SER A 54 -15.41 -48.40 -6.02
CA SER A 54 -14.60 -47.78 -4.98
C SER A 54 -13.53 -46.83 -5.53
N VAL A 55 -12.88 -47.18 -6.63
CA VAL A 55 -11.84 -46.34 -7.25
C VAL A 55 -12.49 -45.19 -8.03
N GLN A 56 -13.61 -45.42 -8.71
CA GLN A 56 -14.39 -44.37 -9.36
C GLN A 56 -14.79 -43.28 -8.36
N LYS A 57 -15.32 -43.65 -7.19
CA LYS A 57 -15.65 -42.72 -6.10
C LYS A 57 -14.44 -41.98 -5.54
N ALA A 58 -13.26 -42.62 -5.49
CA ALA A 58 -12.04 -41.97 -5.04
C ALA A 58 -11.55 -40.91 -6.03
N VAL A 59 -11.62 -41.21 -7.33
CA VAL A 59 -11.28 -40.29 -8.42
C VAL A 59 -12.23 -39.08 -8.42
N GLU A 60 -13.54 -39.30 -8.32
CA GLU A 60 -14.53 -38.20 -8.27
C GLU A 60 -14.27 -37.25 -7.09
N ARG A 61 -13.91 -37.80 -5.91
CA ARG A 61 -13.52 -36.99 -4.74
C ARG A 61 -12.24 -36.20 -4.99
N LEU A 62 -11.24 -36.79 -5.65
CA LEU A 62 -9.99 -36.11 -5.97
C LEU A 62 -10.21 -34.97 -6.96
N LEU A 63 -11.03 -35.18 -8.00
CA LEU A 63 -11.40 -34.15 -8.96
C LEU A 63 -12.16 -33.01 -8.28
N ALA A 64 -13.14 -33.31 -7.44
CA ALA A 64 -13.88 -32.28 -6.69
C ALA A 64 -12.96 -31.47 -5.74
N TRP A 65 -11.97 -32.12 -5.13
CA TRP A 65 -10.98 -31.43 -4.29
C TRP A 65 -10.05 -30.54 -5.12
N LEU A 66 -9.57 -31.02 -6.27
CA LEU A 66 -8.75 -30.24 -7.21
C LEU A 66 -9.51 -29.02 -7.73
N ASP A 67 -10.78 -29.17 -8.13
CA ASP A 67 -11.62 -28.05 -8.58
C ASP A 67 -11.84 -27.04 -7.46
N SER A 68 -12.06 -27.51 -6.23
CA SER A 68 -12.19 -26.64 -5.05
C SER A 68 -10.93 -25.84 -4.79
N ASP A 69 -9.76 -26.47 -4.87
CA ASP A 69 -8.49 -25.79 -4.64
C ASP A 69 -8.14 -24.84 -5.79
N ALA A 70 -8.38 -25.22 -7.05
CA ALA A 70 -8.24 -24.33 -8.20
C ALA A 70 -9.10 -23.06 -8.04
N SER A 71 -10.35 -23.21 -7.60
CA SER A 71 -11.25 -22.08 -7.33
C SER A 71 -10.74 -21.17 -6.22
N LYS A 72 -10.15 -21.73 -5.14
CA LYS A 72 -9.53 -20.92 -4.07
C LYS A 72 -8.31 -20.17 -4.56
N LEU A 73 -7.46 -20.80 -5.37
CA LEU A 73 -6.28 -20.14 -5.95
C LEU A 73 -6.70 -18.96 -6.82
N GLU A 74 -7.76 -19.11 -7.63
CA GLU A 74 -8.28 -18.02 -8.45
C GLU A 74 -8.76 -16.84 -7.59
N LEU A 75 -9.52 -17.11 -6.52
CA LEU A 75 -9.95 -16.08 -5.56
C LEU A 75 -8.77 -15.37 -4.92
N PHE A 76 -7.74 -16.10 -4.47
CA PHE A 76 -6.54 -15.50 -3.90
C PHE A 76 -5.78 -14.65 -4.91
N SER A 77 -5.71 -15.07 -6.18
CA SER A 77 -5.09 -14.28 -7.25
C SER A 77 -5.83 -12.94 -7.46
N GLN A 78 -7.17 -12.97 -7.45
CA GLN A 78 -7.98 -11.76 -7.59
C GLN A 78 -7.78 -10.80 -6.40
N GLU A 79 -7.76 -11.32 -5.17
CA GLU A 79 -7.51 -10.51 -3.97
C GLU A 79 -6.09 -9.93 -3.94
N LEU A 80 -5.10 -10.66 -4.44
CA LEU A 80 -3.73 -10.16 -4.59
C LEU A 80 -3.66 -8.97 -5.57
N HIS A 81 -4.33 -9.05 -6.71
CA HIS A 81 -4.39 -7.92 -7.65
C HIS A 81 -5.09 -6.70 -7.04
N LYS A 82 -6.22 -6.89 -6.35
CA LYS A 82 -6.88 -5.79 -5.64
C LYS A 82 -5.99 -5.17 -4.56
N LEU A 83 -5.18 -5.98 -3.87
CA LEU A 83 -4.23 -5.48 -2.89
C LEU A 83 -3.10 -4.68 -3.55
N GLU A 84 -2.57 -5.17 -4.67
CA GLU A 84 -1.54 -4.49 -5.46
C GLU A 84 -2.04 -3.12 -5.95
N ASP A 85 -3.25 -3.04 -6.49
CA ASP A 85 -3.85 -1.80 -6.98
C ASP A 85 -4.04 -0.79 -5.85
N ARG A 86 -4.54 -1.23 -4.69
CA ARG A 86 -4.69 -0.37 -3.51
C ARG A 86 -3.33 0.11 -2.99
N TRP A 87 -2.31 -0.74 -3.01
CA TRP A 87 -0.96 -0.37 -2.59
C TRP A 87 -0.36 0.68 -3.53
N LYS A 88 -0.50 0.50 -4.85
CA LYS A 88 -0.06 1.48 -5.86
C LYS A 88 -0.77 2.83 -5.70
N ALA A 89 -2.08 2.82 -5.48
CA ALA A 89 -2.85 4.04 -5.24
C ALA A 89 -2.36 4.76 -3.97
N TYR A 90 -2.16 4.01 -2.88
CA TYR A 90 -1.61 4.53 -1.63
C TYR A 90 -0.22 5.16 -1.82
N THR A 91 0.73 4.46 -2.45
CA THR A 91 2.08 5.01 -2.64
C THR A 91 2.08 6.25 -3.52
N THR A 92 1.23 6.28 -4.55
CA THR A 92 1.07 7.45 -5.42
C THR A 92 0.53 8.65 -4.64
N ASP A 93 -0.50 8.45 -3.82
CA ASP A 93 -1.08 9.51 -3.00
C ASP A 93 -0.10 10.02 -1.93
N ARG A 94 0.62 9.11 -1.27
CA ARG A 94 1.68 9.42 -0.29
C ARG A 94 2.79 10.25 -0.92
N ASP A 95 3.26 9.87 -2.10
CA ASP A 95 4.33 10.58 -2.78
C ASP A 95 3.87 11.94 -3.32
N ALA A 96 2.61 12.06 -3.75
CA ALA A 96 2.01 13.35 -4.10
C ALA A 96 1.89 14.29 -2.87
N PHE A 97 1.48 13.75 -1.72
CA PHE A 97 1.46 14.51 -0.45
C PHE A 97 2.87 14.93 -0.03
N ARG A 98 3.86 14.05 -0.20
CA ARG A 98 5.26 14.37 0.04
C ARG A 98 5.75 15.51 -0.84
N SER A 99 5.52 15.45 -2.15
CA SER A 99 5.90 16.53 -3.07
C SER A 99 5.26 17.85 -2.64
N TRP A 100 3.95 17.82 -2.35
CA TRP A 100 3.22 18.99 -1.89
C TRP A 100 3.82 19.62 -0.63
N LEU A 101 4.20 18.80 0.37
CA LEU A 101 4.80 19.25 1.61
C LEU A 101 6.23 19.78 1.37
N CYS A 102 7.01 19.14 0.51
CA CYS A 102 8.36 19.57 0.14
C CYS A 102 8.36 20.88 -0.65
N ASP A 103 7.48 21.06 -1.63
CA ASP A 103 7.35 22.31 -2.41
C ASP A 103 7.05 23.50 -1.50
N ARG A 104 6.28 23.23 -0.44
CA ARG A 104 5.90 24.20 0.60
C ARG A 104 6.91 24.32 1.74
N SER A 105 7.94 23.48 1.81
CA SER A 105 9.05 23.67 2.75
C SER A 105 9.84 24.97 2.48
N ALA A 106 9.64 25.60 1.32
CA ALA A 106 10.05 26.99 1.04
C ALA A 106 9.42 28.01 2.03
N ILE A 107 8.26 27.72 2.60
CA ILE A 107 7.61 28.50 3.67
C ILE A 107 8.41 28.38 4.98
N GLY A 108 9.10 27.25 5.18
CA GLY A 108 10.10 27.10 6.23
C GLY A 108 11.23 28.13 6.15
N ARG A 109 11.55 28.64 4.95
CA ARG A 109 12.50 29.77 4.77
C ARG A 109 11.88 31.13 5.10
N LEU A 110 10.63 31.38 4.72
CA LEU A 110 9.85 32.55 5.19
C LEU A 110 9.79 32.60 6.74
N LEU A 111 9.75 31.42 7.37
CA LEU A 111 9.76 31.28 8.82
C LEU A 111 11.15 31.44 9.49
N ARG A 112 12.24 31.28 8.74
CA ARG A 112 13.60 31.24 9.28
C ARG A 112 14.32 32.59 9.24
N ASP A 113 13.99 33.45 8.27
CA ASP A 113 14.98 34.42 7.80
C ASP A 113 14.71 35.92 8.06
N ALA A 114 13.60 36.35 8.66
CA ALA A 114 13.48 37.77 9.06
C ALA A 114 12.51 38.00 10.21
N GLU A 115 12.99 38.62 11.30
CA GLU A 115 12.11 39.44 12.13
C GLU A 115 11.64 40.63 11.28
N PRO A 116 10.33 40.92 11.25
CA PRO A 116 9.79 42.02 10.44
C PRO A 116 10.38 43.36 10.89
N ALA A 117 10.92 44.13 9.95
CA ALA A 117 11.57 45.42 10.24
C ALA A 117 10.59 46.58 10.51
N SER A 118 9.28 46.40 10.25
CA SER A 118 8.26 47.43 10.42
C SER A 118 6.89 46.83 10.76
N ALA A 119 5.99 47.62 11.36
CA ALA A 119 4.62 47.21 11.66
C ALA A 119 3.82 46.78 10.39
N SER A 120 4.07 47.40 9.23
CA SER A 120 3.42 46.97 7.98
C SER A 120 3.93 45.60 7.50
N ALA A 121 5.20 45.29 7.73
CA ALA A 121 5.77 43.97 7.44
C ALA A 121 5.28 42.90 8.43
N VAL A 122 4.94 43.30 9.66
CA VAL A 122 4.29 42.43 10.66
C VAL A 122 2.93 41.97 10.14
N GLU A 123 2.06 42.89 9.74
CA GLU A 123 0.71 42.58 9.25
C GLU A 123 0.73 41.67 8.00
N ALA A 124 1.60 41.99 7.02
CA ALA A 124 1.71 41.20 5.79
C ALA A 124 2.19 39.75 6.06
N ASP A 125 3.14 39.57 6.98
CA ASP A 125 3.65 38.25 7.35
C ASP A 125 2.63 37.49 8.22
N THR A 126 1.81 38.16 9.04
CA THR A 126 0.72 37.53 9.80
C THR A 126 -0.34 36.99 8.85
N ALA A 127 -0.81 37.80 7.90
CA ALA A 127 -1.77 37.38 6.90
C ALA A 127 -1.23 36.20 6.06
N ALA A 128 0.06 36.21 5.71
CA ALA A 128 0.69 35.09 5.02
C ALA A 128 0.70 33.81 5.87
N ILE A 129 1.06 33.90 7.16
CA ILE A 129 1.06 32.76 8.09
C ILE A 129 -0.34 32.17 8.26
N GLU A 130 -1.37 33.00 8.37
CA GLU A 130 -2.76 32.56 8.49
C GLU A 130 -3.24 31.79 7.25
N VAL A 131 -2.98 32.33 6.04
CA VAL A 131 -3.29 31.63 4.78
C VAL A 131 -2.60 30.27 4.72
N TYR A 132 -1.31 30.21 5.11
CA TYR A 132 -0.57 28.95 5.11
C TYR A 132 -1.05 27.96 6.16
N LEU A 133 -1.45 28.42 7.34
CA LEU A 133 -2.06 27.56 8.36
C LEU A 133 -3.36 26.94 7.86
N GLU A 134 -4.17 27.72 7.14
CA GLU A 134 -5.41 27.20 6.58
C GLU A 134 -5.13 26.14 5.50
N GLU A 135 -4.19 26.39 4.58
CA GLU A 135 -3.77 25.38 3.60
C GLU A 135 -3.25 24.09 4.26
N ILE A 136 -2.51 24.21 5.37
CA ILE A 136 -2.00 23.05 6.11
C ILE A 136 -3.14 22.31 6.81
N ARG A 137 -4.13 23.02 7.37
CA ARG A 137 -5.30 22.40 8.01
C ARG A 137 -6.16 21.65 7.00
N GLU A 138 -6.46 22.25 5.85
CA GLU A 138 -7.19 21.59 4.75
C GLU A 138 -6.51 20.30 4.29
N ARG A 139 -5.19 20.22 4.41
CA ARG A 139 -4.40 19.05 4.00
C ARG A 139 -4.19 18.03 5.11
N GLY A 140 -4.55 18.35 6.35
CA GLY A 140 -4.52 17.43 7.48
C GLY A 140 -5.43 16.22 7.25
N ASP A 141 -6.60 16.43 6.67
CA ASP A 141 -7.54 15.34 6.35
C ASP A 141 -6.96 14.31 5.37
N ARG A 142 -6.11 14.77 4.43
CA ARG A 142 -5.42 13.88 3.49
C ARG A 142 -4.37 13.04 4.20
N LEU A 143 -3.60 13.62 5.12
CA LEU A 143 -2.65 12.85 5.95
C LEU A 143 -3.37 11.80 6.81
N GLN A 144 -4.50 12.15 7.42
CA GLN A 144 -5.33 11.19 8.17
C GLN A 144 -5.86 10.06 7.30
N THR A 145 -6.23 10.38 6.05
CA THR A 145 -6.65 9.39 5.06
C THR A 145 -5.51 8.45 4.68
N LEU A 146 -4.28 8.97 4.50
CA LEU A 146 -3.09 8.16 4.23
C LEU A 146 -2.77 7.20 5.38
N LEU A 147 -2.81 7.69 6.63
CA LEU A 147 -2.60 6.88 7.84
C LEU A 147 -3.60 5.72 7.90
N ARG A 148 -4.90 6.02 7.78
CA ARG A 148 -5.95 5.00 7.78
C ARG A 148 -5.81 4.01 6.63
N THR A 149 -5.41 4.48 5.45
CA THR A 149 -5.21 3.62 4.28
C THR A 149 -4.04 2.67 4.52
N PHE A 150 -2.94 3.15 5.08
CA PHE A 150 -1.81 2.32 5.46
C PHE A 150 -2.19 1.28 6.52
N ASP A 151 -2.93 1.67 7.56
CA ASP A 151 -3.43 0.76 8.59
C ASP A 151 -4.31 -0.34 8.00
N ASN A 152 -5.22 0.02 7.08
CA ASN A 152 -6.08 -0.94 6.39
C ASN A 152 -5.28 -1.90 5.49
N LEU A 153 -4.27 -1.40 4.79
CA LEU A 153 -3.40 -2.23 3.94
C LEU A 153 -2.53 -3.18 4.78
N THR A 154 -2.19 -2.80 6.00
CA THR A 154 -1.27 -3.53 6.87
C THR A 154 -1.93 -4.22 8.06
N ALA A 155 -3.27 -4.25 8.12
CA ALA A 155 -4.04 -4.85 9.22
C ALA A 155 -3.66 -6.31 9.53
N HIS A 156 -3.16 -7.05 8.54
CA HIS A 156 -2.75 -8.45 8.66
C HIS A 156 -1.25 -8.63 8.97
N SER A 157 -0.48 -7.54 9.05
CA SER A 157 0.99 -7.56 9.19
C SER A 157 1.43 -6.72 10.40
N PRO A 158 1.36 -7.28 11.62
CA PRO A 158 1.78 -6.58 12.83
C PRO A 158 3.28 -6.29 12.77
N GLY A 159 3.62 -5.01 12.64
CA GLY A 159 5.01 -4.54 12.49
C GLY A 159 5.36 -3.97 11.12
N ALA A 160 4.42 -3.90 10.19
CA ALA A 160 4.60 -3.11 8.98
C ALA A 160 4.76 -1.62 9.35
N VAL A 161 5.81 -0.98 8.81
CA VAL A 161 6.09 0.43 9.05
C VAL A 161 6.40 1.11 7.72
N ASP A 162 5.69 2.20 7.43
CA ASP A 162 6.06 3.12 6.35
C ASP A 162 6.85 4.29 6.93
N GLN A 163 8.17 4.23 6.76
CA GLN A 163 9.09 5.27 7.24
C GLN A 163 8.85 6.62 6.55
N VAL A 164 8.40 6.61 5.29
CA VAL A 164 8.10 7.85 4.56
C VAL A 164 6.86 8.49 5.16
N LEU A 165 5.80 7.71 5.41
CA LEU A 165 4.57 8.22 6.03
C LEU A 165 4.83 8.76 7.44
N ARG A 166 5.65 8.07 8.24
CA ARG A 166 6.05 8.53 9.58
C ARG A 166 6.81 9.85 9.54
N GLN A 167 7.71 10.02 8.56
CA GLN A 167 8.41 11.27 8.36
C GLN A 167 7.45 12.39 7.94
N LEU A 168 6.51 12.11 7.03
CA LEU A 168 5.51 13.08 6.58
C LEU A 168 4.61 13.53 7.72
N GLU A 169 4.19 12.61 8.59
CA GLU A 169 3.41 12.91 9.78
C GLU A 169 4.18 13.85 10.71
N HIS A 170 5.44 13.50 11.02
CA HIS A 170 6.31 14.34 11.83
C HIS A 170 6.49 15.75 11.22
N ASP A 171 6.80 15.83 9.92
CA ASP A 171 7.05 17.10 9.23
C ASP A 171 5.81 17.98 9.19
N TYR A 172 4.64 17.38 8.92
CA TYR A 172 3.35 18.06 8.96
C TYR A 172 3.10 18.71 10.32
N PHE A 173 3.19 17.94 11.41
CA PHE A 173 2.95 18.46 12.75
C PHE A 173 4.01 19.48 13.17
N SER A 174 5.28 19.25 12.83
CA SER A 174 6.37 20.20 13.10
C SER A 174 6.13 21.56 12.44
N ILE A 175 5.72 21.56 11.16
CA ILE A 175 5.42 22.80 10.43
C ILE A 175 4.18 23.48 11.03
N SER A 176 3.10 22.73 11.25
CA SER A 176 1.84 23.24 11.81
C SER A 176 2.05 23.89 13.17
N THR A 177 2.65 23.17 14.13
CA THR A 177 2.93 23.69 15.48
C THR A 177 3.82 24.93 15.45
N ARG A 178 4.85 24.95 14.59
CA ARG A 178 5.75 26.11 14.48
C ARG A 178 5.03 27.35 13.96
N LEU A 179 4.15 27.21 12.97
CA LEU A 179 3.34 28.30 12.44
C LEU A 179 2.38 28.85 13.50
N GLU A 180 1.68 27.97 14.21
CA GLU A 180 0.76 28.36 15.28
C GLU A 180 1.47 29.08 16.43
N LEU A 181 2.67 28.61 16.82
CA LEU A 181 3.49 29.26 17.84
C LEU A 181 3.96 30.64 17.38
N ARG A 182 4.36 30.81 16.12
CA ARG A 182 4.80 32.11 15.60
C ARG A 182 3.64 33.11 15.61
N LEU A 183 2.45 32.69 15.19
CA LEU A 183 1.25 33.53 15.25
C LEU A 183 0.96 33.98 16.70
N ARG A 184 0.90 33.01 17.63
CA ARG A 184 0.62 33.28 19.06
C ARG A 184 1.68 34.16 19.73
N CYS A 185 2.96 33.97 19.43
CA CYS A 185 4.04 34.78 19.99
C CYS A 185 4.05 36.20 19.43
N ARG A 186 3.60 36.38 18.19
CA ARG A 186 3.50 37.70 17.57
C ARG A 186 2.41 38.54 18.19
N ASP A 187 1.24 37.94 18.42
CA ASP A 187 0.12 38.60 19.12
C ASP A 187 0.56 39.17 20.47
N LYS A 188 1.43 38.46 21.19
CA LYS A 188 1.98 38.90 22.49
C LYS A 188 3.01 40.02 22.37
N LYS A 189 3.87 39.98 21.34
CA LYS A 189 4.99 40.93 21.16
C LYS A 189 4.53 42.30 20.64
N TRP A 190 3.43 42.33 19.88
CA TRP A 190 2.88 43.55 19.27
C TRP A 190 1.50 43.95 19.82
N SER A 191 1.06 43.33 20.93
CA SER A 191 -0.12 43.77 21.66
C SER A 191 0.03 45.22 22.14
N PRO A 192 -0.97 46.11 21.94
CA PRO A 192 -0.91 47.53 22.32
C PRO A 192 -0.58 47.79 23.80
N ASN A 193 -0.81 46.81 24.68
CA ASN A 193 -0.55 46.90 26.11
C ASN A 193 0.91 46.64 26.52
N ALA A 194 1.80 46.25 25.59
CA ALA A 194 3.23 46.06 25.92
C ALA A 194 4.02 47.38 25.98
N ALA A 195 3.39 48.52 25.67
CA ALA A 195 4.06 49.81 25.66
C ALA A 195 4.20 50.48 27.04
N TRP A 196 3.47 50.04 28.07
CA TRP A 196 3.47 50.67 29.41
C TRP A 196 3.79 49.68 30.54
N ALA A 197 5.00 49.12 30.53
CA ALA A 197 5.62 48.49 31.69
C ALA A 197 7.11 48.84 31.77
#